data_AF-A0A3C0V6V4-F1
#
_entry.id   AF-A0A3C0V6V4-F1
#
_cell.length_a   1.000
_cell.length_b   1.000
_cell.length_c   1.000
_cell.angle_alpha   90.00
_cell.angle_beta   90.00
_cell.angle_gamma   90.00
#
_symmetry.space_group_name_H-M   'P 1'
#
loop_
_entity.id
_entity.type
_entity.pdbx_description
1 polymer ?
#
loop_
_entity_poly.entity_id
_entity_poly.type
_entity_poly.pdbx_seq_one_letter_code
_entity_poly.pdbx_strand_id
1 'polypeptide(L)'
;MENIILIGHGSPKKDANNIELAGRLLHNAIHPDCADDCVKVAYLQFAEPEIADTIKKCVEEGAKKIIIHPYFLSSGMHVTKDIPEIIKEAEGQYPDREFIYTEPLGIHEKLVQVVVERIHAANGLLPDEIEKKSFEIIAEETDLSGFPPEQVPIIKRVIHATADFEFKKTLMFHPDAVRIGLEAIKAGKNIL
;
A
#
# COMPACT_ATOMS: atom_id res chain seq x y z
N MET A 1 21.11 9.71 -7.07
CA MET A 1 19.85 10.12 -6.45
C MET A 1 18.74 9.78 -7.43
N GLU A 2 17.78 9.00 -6.98
CA GLU A 2 16.60 8.55 -7.74
C GLU A 2 15.40 9.35 -7.26
N ASN A 3 14.60 9.88 -8.19
CA ASN A 3 13.34 10.54 -7.88
C ASN A 3 12.17 9.77 -8.53
N ILE A 4 11.02 9.77 -7.87
CA ILE A 4 9.77 9.21 -8.38
C ILE A 4 8.78 10.35 -8.61
N ILE A 5 8.10 10.35 -9.75
CA ILE A 5 7.03 11.30 -10.09
C ILE A 5 5.73 10.52 -10.24
N LEU A 6 4.79 10.79 -9.35
CA LEU A 6 3.44 10.25 -9.39
C LEU A 6 2.54 11.17 -10.23
N ILE A 7 2.03 10.67 -11.36
CA ILE A 7 1.20 11.45 -12.28
C ILE A 7 -0.28 11.20 -12.00
N GLY A 8 -1.00 12.25 -11.62
CA GLY A 8 -2.46 12.27 -11.64
C GLY A 8 -3.00 12.86 -12.93
N HIS A 9 -4.28 12.59 -13.24
CA HIS A 9 -4.94 13.29 -14.35
C HIS A 9 -5.05 14.79 -14.09
N GLY A 10 -5.38 15.15 -12.84
CA GLY A 10 -5.75 16.49 -12.42
C GLY A 10 -7.21 16.84 -12.80
N SER A 11 -7.80 17.69 -11.99
CA SER A 11 -9.22 18.06 -12.03
C SER A 11 -9.38 19.57 -11.90
N PRO A 12 -10.37 20.17 -12.62
CA PRO A 12 -10.78 21.55 -12.37
C PRO A 12 -11.27 21.77 -10.93
N LYS A 13 -11.74 20.71 -10.26
CA LYS A 13 -12.12 20.77 -8.85
C LYS A 13 -10.88 20.52 -7.98
N LYS A 14 -10.38 21.57 -7.33
CA LYS A 14 -9.18 21.52 -6.48
C LYS A 14 -9.20 20.39 -5.45
N ASP A 15 -10.33 20.15 -4.78
CA ASP A 15 -10.43 19.10 -3.74
C ASP A 15 -10.25 17.67 -4.29
N ALA A 16 -10.37 17.47 -5.61
CA ALA A 16 -10.13 16.19 -6.26
C ALA A 16 -8.65 15.95 -6.61
N ASN A 17 -7.81 16.99 -6.51
CA ASN A 17 -6.36 16.91 -6.69
C ASN A 17 -5.74 16.57 -5.33
N ASN A 18 -5.82 15.31 -4.93
CA ASN A 18 -5.45 14.84 -3.60
C ASN A 18 -4.47 13.66 -3.59
N ILE A 19 -3.74 13.46 -4.69
CA ILE A 19 -2.78 12.36 -4.82
C ILE A 19 -1.47 12.61 -4.05
N GLU A 20 -1.33 13.76 -3.39
CA GLU A 20 -0.23 14.09 -2.46
C GLU A 20 -0.21 13.16 -1.26
N LEU A 21 -1.37 12.64 -0.83
CA LEU A 21 -1.39 11.60 0.20
C LEU A 21 -0.77 10.30 -0.32
N ALA A 22 -1.09 9.91 -1.56
CA ALA A 22 -0.49 8.72 -2.19
C ALA A 22 1.02 8.90 -2.37
N GLY A 23 1.49 10.08 -2.81
CA GLY A 23 2.91 10.39 -2.91
C GLY A 23 3.65 10.26 -1.57
N ARG A 24 3.09 10.79 -0.48
CA ARG A 24 3.68 10.66 0.87
C ARG A 24 3.72 9.21 1.36
N LEU A 25 2.64 8.45 1.14
CA LEU A 25 2.62 7.03 1.50
C LEU A 25 3.64 6.23 0.70
N LEU A 26 3.82 6.56 -0.58
CA LEU A 26 4.81 5.92 -1.45
C LEU A 26 6.24 6.25 -1.02
N HIS A 27 6.53 7.51 -0.66
CA HIS A 27 7.81 7.92 -0.08
C HIS A 27 8.16 7.05 1.12
N ASN A 28 7.23 6.94 2.08
CA ASN A 28 7.45 6.17 3.30
C ASN A 28 7.64 4.66 3.02
N ALA A 29 7.00 4.13 1.97
CA ALA A 29 7.08 2.73 1.62
C ALA A 29 8.38 2.35 0.88
N ILE A 30 8.86 3.21 -0.02
CA ILE A 30 10.01 2.92 -0.89
C ILE A 30 11.31 3.49 -0.30
N HIS A 31 11.25 4.67 0.30
CA HIS A 31 12.40 5.43 0.77
C HIS A 31 12.23 5.93 2.22
N PRO A 32 12.02 5.04 3.20
CA PRO A 32 11.71 5.43 4.58
C PRO A 32 12.79 6.29 5.25
N ASP A 33 14.05 6.11 4.87
CA ASP A 33 15.20 6.83 5.43
C ASP A 33 15.66 8.02 4.57
N CYS A 34 14.96 8.30 3.47
CA CYS A 34 15.29 9.42 2.61
C CYS A 34 14.83 10.73 3.26
N ALA A 35 15.80 11.57 3.61
CA ALA A 35 15.57 12.91 4.14
C ALA A 35 15.14 13.91 3.05
N ASP A 36 15.32 13.55 1.77
CA ASP A 36 15.02 14.40 0.63
C ASP A 36 13.60 14.16 0.11
N ASP A 37 13.00 15.16 -0.55
CA ASP A 37 11.69 15.08 -1.22
C ASP A 37 11.78 14.24 -2.51
N CYS A 38 12.11 12.95 -2.39
CA CYS A 38 12.41 12.08 -3.53
C CYS A 38 11.17 11.55 -4.26
N VAL A 39 9.98 11.68 -3.69
CA VAL A 39 8.71 11.33 -4.34
C VAL A 39 7.86 12.58 -4.53
N LYS A 40 7.71 12.99 -5.79
CA LYS A 40 6.97 14.17 -6.20
C LYS A 40 5.68 13.79 -6.90
N VAL A 41 4.80 14.77 -7.01
CA VAL A 41 3.47 14.62 -7.61
C VAL A 41 3.37 15.59 -8.77
N ALA A 42 2.79 15.17 -9.88
CA ALA A 42 2.54 15.99 -11.04
C ALA A 42 1.17 15.69 -11.64
N TYR A 43 0.65 16.62 -12.42
CA TYR A 43 -0.65 16.48 -13.06
C TYR A 43 -0.53 16.62 -14.58
N LEU A 44 -1.31 15.82 -15.29
CA LEU A 44 -1.37 15.87 -16.76
C LEU A 44 -2.14 17.10 -17.26
N GLN A 45 -3.24 17.45 -16.59
CA GLN A 45 -4.12 18.57 -16.97
C GLN A 45 -4.76 19.23 -15.75
N PHE A 46 -5.23 20.47 -15.90
CA PHE A 46 -6.11 21.20 -14.96
C PHE A 46 -5.55 21.49 -13.56
N ALA A 47 -4.33 21.03 -13.25
CA ALA A 47 -3.72 21.16 -11.94
C ALA A 47 -2.20 21.32 -12.08
N GLU A 48 -1.61 21.92 -11.06
CA GLU A 48 -0.17 22.13 -10.94
C GLU A 48 0.37 21.30 -9.77
N PRO A 49 1.64 20.86 -9.80
CA PRO A 49 2.62 21.14 -10.86
C PRO A 49 2.45 20.25 -12.10
N GLU A 50 2.86 20.75 -13.27
CA GLU A 50 2.85 19.97 -14.51
C GLU A 50 3.99 18.94 -14.56
N ILE A 51 3.86 17.94 -15.43
CA ILE A 51 4.86 16.86 -15.58
C ILE A 51 6.23 17.43 -15.98
N ALA A 52 6.28 18.32 -16.98
CA ALA A 52 7.52 18.89 -17.48
C ALA A 52 8.25 19.72 -16.41
N ASP A 53 7.52 20.55 -15.66
CA ASP A 53 8.07 21.35 -14.57
C ASP A 53 8.62 20.48 -13.44
N THR A 54 7.91 19.40 -13.12
CA THR A 54 8.33 18.46 -12.08
C THR A 54 9.59 17.68 -12.49
N ILE A 55 9.70 17.29 -13.76
CA ILE A 55 10.91 16.68 -14.32
C ILE A 55 12.08 17.66 -14.22
N LYS A 56 11.89 18.91 -14.69
CA LYS A 56 12.91 19.96 -14.62
C LYS A 56 13.42 20.14 -13.19
N LYS A 57 12.51 20.25 -12.21
CA LYS A 57 12.86 20.36 -10.80
C LYS A 57 13.70 19.17 -10.31
N CYS A 58 13.33 17.95 -10.68
CA CYS A 58 14.11 16.76 -10.32
C CYS A 58 15.54 16.81 -10.89
N VAL A 59 15.69 17.29 -12.13
CA VAL A 59 17.01 17.42 -12.78
C VAL A 59 17.85 18.49 -12.08
N GLU A 60 17.25 19.65 -11.75
CA GLU A 60 17.91 20.74 -11.01
C GLU A 60 18.37 20.31 -9.61
N GLU A 61 17.61 19.44 -8.95
CA GLU A 61 17.98 18.81 -7.67
C GLU A 61 19.05 17.71 -7.82
N GLY A 62 19.47 17.38 -9.05
CA GLY A 62 20.55 16.44 -9.31
C GLY A 62 20.13 14.98 -9.43
N ALA A 63 18.83 14.69 -9.60
CA ALA A 63 18.35 13.33 -9.85
C ALA A 63 19.03 12.75 -11.10
N LYS A 64 19.63 11.57 -10.99
CA LYS A 64 20.25 10.85 -12.11
C LYS A 64 19.27 9.92 -12.81
N LYS A 65 18.24 9.50 -12.06
CA LYS A 65 17.20 8.57 -12.48
C LYS A 65 15.85 9.10 -12.04
N ILE A 66 14.89 9.13 -12.95
CA ILE A 66 13.54 9.64 -12.73
C ILE A 66 12.55 8.55 -13.13
N ILE A 67 11.86 7.98 -12.13
CA ILE A 67 10.80 6.99 -12.33
C ILE A 67 9.47 7.73 -12.43
N ILE A 68 8.75 7.53 -13.52
CA ILE A 68 7.45 8.13 -13.77
C ILE A 68 6.37 7.05 -13.63
N HIS A 69 5.47 7.26 -12.67
CA HIS A 69 4.36 6.35 -12.39
C HIS A 69 3.00 7.01 -12.66
N PRO A 70 2.25 6.53 -13.66
CA PRO A 70 0.89 7.01 -13.92
C PRO A 70 -0.08 6.44 -12.86
N TYR A 71 -0.59 7.30 -11.98
CA TYR A 71 -1.57 6.93 -10.95
C TYR A 71 -3.01 6.86 -11.51
N PHE A 72 -3.22 5.93 -12.44
CA PHE A 72 -4.48 5.72 -13.16
C PHE A 72 -4.95 4.27 -13.02
N LEU A 73 -6.26 4.04 -12.92
CA LEU A 73 -6.85 2.69 -12.87
C LEU A 73 -6.91 2.01 -14.25
N SER A 74 -6.83 2.76 -15.34
CA SER A 74 -6.93 2.22 -16.70
C SER A 74 -5.97 2.93 -17.67
N SER A 75 -5.55 2.17 -18.69
CA SER A 75 -4.63 2.63 -19.74
C SER A 75 -5.38 3.37 -20.85
N GLY A 76 -5.94 4.55 -20.55
CA GLY A 76 -6.53 5.44 -21.55
C GLY A 76 -5.50 6.09 -22.48
N MET A 77 -5.95 6.87 -23.47
CA MET A 77 -5.09 7.58 -24.45
C MET A 77 -3.98 8.41 -23.77
N HIS A 78 -4.30 9.05 -22.65
CA HIS A 78 -3.37 9.83 -21.84
C HIS A 78 -2.16 9.02 -21.34
N VAL A 79 -2.38 7.76 -20.95
CA VAL A 79 -1.35 6.87 -20.42
C VAL A 79 -0.55 6.20 -21.55
N THR A 80 -1.18 5.94 -22.69
CA THR A 80 -0.54 5.24 -23.82
C THR A 80 0.15 6.16 -24.81
N LYS A 81 -0.14 7.47 -24.80
CA LYS A 81 0.40 8.42 -25.76
C LYS A 81 0.93 9.72 -25.13
N ASP A 82 0.09 10.47 -24.43
CA ASP A 82 0.43 11.85 -24.03
C ASP A 82 1.59 11.90 -23.02
N ILE A 83 1.55 11.08 -21.96
CA ILE A 83 2.66 10.99 -20.99
C ILE A 83 3.95 10.50 -21.67
N PRO A 84 3.95 9.41 -22.46
CA PRO A 84 5.12 9.01 -23.22
C PRO A 84 5.73 10.09 -24.13
N GLU A 85 4.90 10.92 -24.77
CA GLU A 85 5.39 12.03 -25.61
C GLU A 85 6.13 13.09 -24.78
N ILE A 86 5.60 13.45 -23.60
CA ILE A 86 6.26 14.38 -22.66
C ILE A 86 7.59 13.79 -22.17
N ILE A 87 7.62 12.50 -21.84
CA ILE A 87 8.85 11.82 -21.38
C ILE A 87 9.90 11.82 -22.50
N LYS A 88 9.49 11.50 -23.73
CA LYS A 88 10.40 11.49 -24.89
C LYS A 88 11.00 12.87 -25.17
N GLU A 89 10.23 13.94 -24.99
CA GLU A 89 10.75 15.30 -25.07
C GLU A 89 11.78 15.58 -23.97
N ALA A 90 11.48 15.17 -22.72
CA ALA A 90 12.41 15.30 -21.61
C ALA A 90 13.71 14.49 -21.79
N GLU A 91 13.65 13.28 -22.36
CA GLU A 91 14.81 12.48 -22.74
C GLU A 91 15.72 13.23 -23.72
N GLY A 92 15.13 13.95 -24.69
CA GLY A 92 15.87 14.79 -25.63
C GLY A 92 16.50 16.03 -24.97
N GLN A 93 15.84 16.62 -23.98
CA GLN A 93 16.35 17.79 -23.24
C GLN A 93 17.42 17.42 -22.21
N TYR A 94 17.35 16.22 -21.62
CA TYR A 94 18.20 15.77 -20.53
C TYR A 94 18.84 14.40 -20.83
N PRO A 95 19.71 14.30 -21.84
CA PRO A 95 20.25 13.01 -22.33
C PRO A 95 21.14 12.27 -21.31
N ASP A 96 21.67 12.98 -20.31
CA ASP A 96 22.49 12.39 -19.24
C ASP A 96 21.67 11.78 -18.09
N ARG A 97 20.33 11.74 -18.23
CA ARG A 97 19.40 11.27 -17.19
C ARG A 97 18.69 10.00 -17.65
N GLU A 98 18.48 9.08 -16.72
CA GLU A 98 17.71 7.88 -16.94
C GLU A 98 16.23 8.12 -16.62
N PHE A 99 15.35 7.85 -17.58
CA PHE A 99 13.91 7.93 -17.41
C PHE A 99 13.30 6.52 -17.43
N ILE A 100 12.46 6.20 -16.44
CA ILE A 100 11.74 4.92 -16.40
C ILE A 100 10.25 5.20 -16.33
N TYR A 101 9.51 4.77 -17.34
CA TYR A 101 8.05 4.79 -17.33
C TYR A 101 7.50 3.44 -16.90
N THR A 102 6.57 3.44 -15.96
CA THR A 102 5.94 2.22 -15.42
C THR A 102 4.52 2.03 -15.93
N GLU A 103 4.00 0.82 -15.80
CA GLU A 103 2.58 0.57 -16.03
C GLU A 103 1.71 1.32 -15.01
N PRO A 104 0.50 1.75 -15.38
CA PRO A 104 -0.45 2.31 -14.44
C PRO A 104 -0.91 1.26 -13.43
N LEU A 105 -1.65 1.68 -12.41
CA LEU A 105 -2.18 0.76 -11.38
C LEU A 105 -2.97 -0.41 -11.99
N GLY A 106 -3.75 -0.12 -13.03
CA GLY A 106 -4.47 -1.13 -13.80
C GLY A 106 -5.42 -1.99 -12.97
N ILE A 107 -5.66 -3.22 -13.43
CA ILE A 107 -6.37 -4.23 -12.65
C ILE A 107 -5.32 -5.04 -11.88
N HIS A 108 -5.30 -4.88 -10.56
CA HIS A 108 -4.38 -5.57 -9.67
C HIS A 108 -5.14 -6.19 -8.49
N GLU A 109 -4.72 -7.37 -8.01
CA GLU A 109 -5.39 -8.09 -6.90
C GLU A 109 -5.57 -7.21 -5.65
N LYS A 110 -4.56 -6.42 -5.29
CA LYS A 110 -4.61 -5.45 -4.18
C LYS A 110 -5.65 -4.35 -4.38
N LEU A 111 -5.90 -3.91 -5.61
CA LEU A 111 -6.98 -2.95 -5.87
C LEU A 111 -8.35 -3.60 -5.74
N VAL A 112 -8.48 -4.88 -6.11
CA VAL A 112 -9.71 -5.64 -5.87
C VAL A 112 -9.97 -5.77 -4.36
N GLN A 113 -8.94 -5.97 -3.54
CA GLN A 113 -9.08 -5.97 -2.07
C GLN A 113 -9.63 -4.63 -1.55
N VAL A 114 -9.12 -3.50 -2.04
CA VAL A 114 -9.67 -2.18 -1.68
C VAL A 114 -11.15 -2.08 -2.08
N VAL A 115 -11.55 -2.59 -3.26
CA VAL A 115 -12.96 -2.63 -3.67
C VAL A 115 -13.80 -3.49 -2.72
N VAL A 116 -13.31 -4.67 -2.32
CA VAL A 116 -13.98 -5.53 -1.34
C VAL A 116 -14.17 -4.81 -0.01
N GLU A 117 -13.14 -4.14 0.50
CA GLU A 117 -13.22 -3.35 1.73
C GLU A 117 -14.29 -2.24 1.64
N ARG A 118 -14.37 -1.55 0.50
CA ARG A 118 -15.39 -0.50 0.28
C ARG A 118 -16.81 -1.08 0.24
N ILE A 119 -17.02 -2.23 -0.38
CA ILE A 119 -18.32 -2.92 -0.43
C ILE A 119 -18.73 -3.40 0.97
N HIS A 120 -17.81 -4.02 1.70
CA HIS A 120 -18.03 -4.47 3.06
C HIS A 120 -18.38 -3.31 4.00
N ALA A 121 -17.64 -2.20 3.91
CA ALA A 121 -17.93 -0.98 4.66
C ALA A 121 -19.33 -0.41 4.34
N ALA A 122 -19.76 -0.43 3.06
CA ALA A 122 -21.10 0.01 2.67
C ALA A 122 -22.22 -0.90 3.22
N ASN A 123 -21.94 -2.18 3.43
CA ASN A 123 -22.86 -3.16 4.00
C ASN A 123 -22.88 -3.17 5.54
N GLY A 124 -22.16 -2.27 6.21
CA GLY A 124 -22.06 -2.23 7.67
C GLY A 124 -21.34 -3.44 8.26
N LEU A 125 -20.47 -4.07 7.47
CA LEU A 125 -19.60 -5.14 7.90
C LEU A 125 -18.17 -4.63 7.74
N LEU A 126 -17.68 -3.78 8.64
CA LEU A 126 -16.26 -3.45 8.61
C LEU A 126 -15.45 -4.76 8.79
N PRO A 127 -14.28 -4.93 8.15
CA PRO A 127 -13.44 -6.10 8.35
C PRO A 127 -13.22 -6.44 9.84
N ASP A 128 -13.01 -5.41 10.66
CA ASP A 128 -12.87 -5.53 12.11
C ASP A 128 -14.15 -6.01 12.80
N GLU A 129 -15.33 -5.65 12.29
CA GLU A 129 -16.62 -6.09 12.82
C GLU A 129 -16.92 -7.54 12.44
N ILE A 130 -16.55 -7.97 11.24
CA ILE A 130 -16.62 -9.38 10.81
C ILE A 130 -15.69 -10.23 11.69
N GLU A 131 -14.45 -9.77 11.89
CA GLU A 131 -13.47 -10.45 12.72
C GLU A 131 -13.95 -10.54 14.18
N LYS A 132 -14.43 -9.43 14.74
CA LYS A 132 -15.00 -9.40 16.09
C LYS A 132 -16.16 -10.38 16.23
N LYS A 133 -17.10 -10.37 15.30
CA LYS A 133 -18.26 -11.28 15.30
C LYS A 133 -17.82 -12.75 15.14
N SER A 134 -16.80 -13.01 14.34
CA SER A 134 -16.21 -14.35 14.21
C SER A 134 -15.58 -14.80 15.53
N PHE A 135 -14.84 -13.93 16.23
CA PHE A 135 -14.27 -14.26 17.54
C PHE A 135 -15.31 -14.41 18.66
N GLU A 136 -16.43 -13.70 18.58
CA GLU A 136 -17.60 -13.91 19.46
C GLU A 136 -18.19 -15.31 19.25
N ILE A 137 -18.49 -15.68 18.00
CA ILE A 137 -18.99 -17.03 17.66
C ILE A 137 -18.01 -18.12 18.14
N ILE A 138 -16.70 -17.94 17.91
CA ILE A 138 -15.69 -18.89 18.38
C ILE A 138 -15.71 -19.00 19.91
N ALA A 139 -15.88 -17.89 20.63
CA ALA A 139 -15.95 -17.90 22.10
C ALA A 139 -17.19 -18.60 22.64
N GLU A 140 -18.33 -18.51 21.93
CA GLU A 140 -19.59 -19.18 22.31
C GLU A 140 -19.54 -20.69 22.04
N GLU A 141 -18.97 -21.10 20.91
CA GLU A 141 -18.94 -22.51 20.46
C GLU A 141 -17.73 -23.29 21.01
N THR A 142 -16.71 -22.60 21.52
CA THR A 142 -15.45 -23.19 21.96
C THR A 142 -15.22 -22.92 23.44
N ASP A 143 -15.41 -23.93 24.28
CA ASP A 143 -14.91 -23.86 25.66
C ASP A 143 -13.37 -23.79 25.66
N LEU A 144 -12.87 -22.62 26.05
CA LEU A 144 -11.45 -22.31 26.17
C LEU A 144 -11.03 -22.05 27.63
N SER A 145 -11.91 -22.31 28.60
CA SER A 145 -11.66 -22.06 30.02
C SER A 145 -10.47 -22.85 30.60
N GLY A 146 -10.11 -23.97 29.95
CA GLY A 146 -8.96 -24.80 30.31
C GLY A 146 -7.59 -24.27 29.85
N PHE A 147 -7.55 -23.18 29.08
CA PHE A 147 -6.31 -22.63 28.53
C PHE A 147 -5.83 -21.39 29.31
N PRO A 148 -4.50 -21.19 29.43
CA PRO A 148 -3.94 -19.94 29.91
C PRO A 148 -4.46 -18.73 29.09
N PRO A 149 -4.78 -17.60 29.74
CA PRO A 149 -5.31 -16.42 29.05
C PRO A 149 -4.42 -15.93 27.89
N GLU A 150 -3.10 -16.08 27.99
CA GLU A 150 -2.19 -15.69 26.92
C GLU A 150 -2.26 -16.58 25.67
N GLN A 151 -2.81 -17.80 25.76
CA GLN A 151 -2.96 -18.74 24.63
C GLN A 151 -4.30 -18.56 23.91
N VAL A 152 -5.34 -18.11 24.61
CA VAL A 152 -6.71 -17.98 24.08
C VAL A 152 -6.78 -17.14 22.79
N PRO A 153 -6.13 -15.96 22.68
CA PRO A 153 -6.15 -15.17 21.44
C PRO A 153 -5.52 -15.91 20.25
N ILE A 154 -4.47 -16.70 20.51
CA ILE A 154 -3.77 -17.46 19.47
C ILE A 154 -4.67 -18.60 18.96
N ILE A 155 -5.29 -19.34 19.87
CA ILE A 155 -6.22 -20.43 19.51
C ILE A 155 -7.39 -19.87 18.69
N LYS A 156 -8.00 -18.76 19.14
CA LYS A 156 -9.07 -18.08 18.39
C LYS A 156 -8.60 -17.65 17.00
N ARG A 157 -7.38 -17.12 16.87
CA ARG A 157 -6.83 -16.71 15.58
C ARG A 157 -6.62 -17.89 14.63
N VAL A 158 -6.14 -19.02 15.13
CA VAL A 158 -5.95 -20.25 14.33
C VAL A 158 -7.30 -20.79 13.86
N ILE A 159 -8.29 -20.90 14.75
CA ILE A 159 -9.66 -21.34 14.38
C ILE A 159 -10.27 -20.38 13.36
N HIS A 160 -10.14 -19.06 13.54
CA HIS A 160 -10.64 -18.07 12.59
C HIS A 160 -10.01 -18.22 11.20
N ALA A 161 -8.69 -18.44 11.12
CA ALA A 161 -7.99 -18.58 9.85
C ALA A 161 -8.27 -19.92 9.14
N THR A 162 -8.60 -20.96 9.90
CA THR A 162 -8.80 -22.34 9.38
C THR A 162 -10.26 -22.76 9.26
N ALA A 163 -11.17 -22.03 9.92
CA ALA A 163 -12.57 -22.40 10.16
C ALA A 163 -12.76 -23.77 10.83
N ASP A 164 -11.74 -24.30 11.50
CA ASP A 164 -11.76 -25.62 12.16
C ASP A 164 -11.74 -25.47 13.69
N PHE A 165 -12.89 -25.72 14.31
CA PHE A 165 -13.08 -25.63 15.76
C PHE A 165 -12.40 -26.77 16.53
N GLU A 166 -11.98 -27.84 15.85
CA GLU A 166 -11.32 -28.99 16.48
C GLU A 166 -9.86 -28.69 16.86
N PHE A 167 -9.28 -27.58 16.36
CA PHE A 167 -7.93 -27.14 16.76
C PHE A 167 -7.78 -26.95 18.26
N LYS A 168 -8.86 -26.63 19.00
CA LYS A 168 -8.80 -26.58 20.47
C LYS A 168 -8.30 -27.89 21.11
N LYS A 169 -8.46 -29.03 20.44
CA LYS A 169 -8.07 -30.36 20.93
C LYS A 169 -6.68 -30.79 20.45
N THR A 170 -6.27 -30.31 19.28
CA THR A 170 -5.05 -30.77 18.60
C THR A 170 -3.89 -29.81 18.75
N LEU A 171 -4.15 -28.55 19.09
CA LEU A 171 -3.13 -27.51 19.17
C LEU A 171 -2.37 -27.61 20.50
N MET A 172 -1.06 -27.78 20.39
CA MET A 172 -0.16 -27.92 21.53
C MET A 172 0.76 -26.70 21.62
N PHE A 173 0.89 -26.14 22.83
CA PHE A 173 1.82 -25.06 23.12
C PHE A 173 3.00 -25.60 23.91
N HIS A 174 4.22 -25.26 23.48
CA HIS A 174 5.35 -25.31 24.41
C HIS A 174 5.11 -24.28 25.53
N PRO A 175 5.44 -24.57 26.81
CA PRO A 175 5.19 -23.65 27.92
C PRO A 175 5.73 -22.23 27.70
N ASP A 176 6.88 -22.12 27.04
CA ASP A 176 7.52 -20.85 26.73
C ASP A 176 7.14 -20.22 25.38
N ALA A 177 6.33 -20.88 24.56
CA ALA A 177 6.09 -20.47 23.16
C ALA A 177 5.57 -19.04 23.05
N VAL A 178 4.55 -18.70 23.84
CA VAL A 178 3.92 -17.37 23.80
C VAL A 178 4.88 -16.29 24.28
N ARG A 179 5.58 -16.54 25.39
CA ARG A 179 6.55 -15.60 25.97
C ARG A 179 7.68 -15.30 25.00
N ILE A 180 8.32 -16.34 24.43
CA ILE A 180 9.44 -16.20 23.50
C ILE A 180 8.98 -15.51 22.21
N GLY A 181 7.79 -15.85 21.68
CA GLY A 181 7.24 -15.20 20.49
C GLY A 181 7.05 -13.69 20.70
N LEU A 182 6.47 -13.29 21.84
CA LEU A 182 6.28 -11.88 22.18
C LEU A 182 7.62 -11.14 22.35
N GLU A 183 8.59 -11.76 23.01
CA GLU A 183 9.95 -11.21 23.16
C GLU A 183 10.63 -10.99 21.79
N ALA A 184 10.51 -11.97 20.88
CA ALA A 184 11.07 -11.89 19.54
C ALA A 184 10.46 -10.75 18.71
N ILE A 185 9.12 -10.63 18.70
CA ILE A 185 8.41 -9.56 17.99
C ILE A 185 8.81 -8.19 18.53
N LYS A 186 8.86 -8.03 19.86
CA LYS A 186 9.27 -6.76 20.50
C LYS A 186 10.73 -6.41 20.21
N ALA A 187 11.58 -7.40 20.01
CA ALA A 187 12.97 -7.23 19.60
C ALA A 187 13.14 -6.97 18.09
N GLY A 188 12.04 -6.78 17.34
CA GLY A 188 12.05 -6.50 15.90
C GLY A 188 12.49 -7.69 15.05
N LYS A 189 12.40 -8.93 15.58
CA LYS A 189 12.68 -10.13 14.78
C LYS A 189 11.58 -10.33 13.75
N ASN A 190 11.97 -10.71 12.54
CA ASN A 190 11.04 -10.99 11.46
C ASN A 190 10.26 -12.29 11.74
N ILE A 191 9.02 -12.38 11.23
CA ILE A 191 8.11 -13.53 11.39
C ILE A 191 8.27 -14.53 10.23
N LEU A 192 9.26 -14.31 9.35
CA LEU A 192 9.60 -15.11 8.18
C LEU A 192 11.05 -15.61 8.26
#